data_AF-A0A562PHS6-F1
#
_entry.id   AF-A0A562PHS6-F1
#
_cell.length_a   1.000
_cell.length_b   1.000
_cell.length_c   1.000
_cell.angle_alpha   90.00
_cell.angle_beta   90.00
_cell.angle_gamma   90.00
#
_symmetry.space_group_name_H-M   'P 1'
#
loop_
_entity.id
_entity.type
_entity.pdbx_description
1 polymer ?
#
loop_
_entity_poly.entity_id
_entity_poly.type
_entity_poly.pdbx_seq_one_letter_code
_entity_poly.pdbx_strand_id
1 'polypeptide(L)'
;MTLVIPFGRMGRFVGAAVCAVSLSACTTTPPVVQKPAVPSMEEFLANASQASTSGQKEQAVALWKQAAEAYPSDKTPWSNIAQTRYDAGQYGEAIVNAQEVLVRDPNDRLANSIIAISGLRLSTRALADLSRQNNLSGSIRTESQDLAKLLRESLGEQVLVPPAPAANTTPAKATAAKGRKGKKADSGSAADPFGALK
;
A
#
# COMPACT_ATOMS: atom_id res chain seq x y z
N MET A 1 86.10 -21.14 -17.37
CA MET A 1 86.39 -22.09 -16.27
C MET A 1 85.47 -23.28 -16.50
N THR A 2 86.01 -24.37 -17.02
CA THR A 2 85.24 -25.43 -17.68
C THR A 2 85.11 -26.63 -16.74
N LEU A 3 83.89 -27.04 -16.39
CA LEU A 3 83.67 -28.19 -15.51
C LEU A 3 83.20 -29.40 -16.33
N VAL A 4 84.03 -30.44 -16.34
CA VAL A 4 83.80 -31.70 -17.07
C VAL A 4 83.02 -32.67 -16.19
N ILE A 5 81.97 -33.29 -16.74
CA ILE A 5 81.14 -34.28 -16.06
C ILE A 5 81.71 -35.69 -16.34
N PRO A 6 82.05 -36.51 -15.32
CA PRO A 6 82.49 -37.88 -15.53
C PRO A 6 81.31 -38.82 -15.79
N PHE A 7 81.41 -39.63 -16.84
CA PHE A 7 80.42 -40.65 -17.19
C PHE A 7 80.46 -41.84 -16.22
N GLY A 8 79.50 -41.87 -15.27
CA GLY A 8 79.27 -43.00 -14.36
C GLY A 8 78.48 -44.13 -15.04
N ARG A 9 79.18 -45.20 -15.40
CA ARG A 9 78.66 -46.39 -16.09
C ARG A 9 77.80 -47.27 -15.17
N MET A 10 76.47 -47.24 -15.30
CA MET A 10 75.57 -48.07 -14.49
C MET A 10 74.64 -49.00 -15.30
N GLY A 11 74.78 -50.29 -15.05
CA GLY A 11 73.71 -51.30 -14.97
C GLY A 11 72.60 -51.32 -16.02
N ARG A 12 72.72 -52.22 -17.00
CA ARG A 12 71.58 -52.68 -17.82
C ARG A 12 70.62 -53.49 -16.94
N PHE A 13 69.48 -52.92 -16.55
CA PHE A 13 68.34 -53.69 -16.05
C PHE A 13 67.15 -53.55 -17.00
N VAL A 14 66.74 -54.70 -17.54
CA VAL A 14 65.55 -54.87 -18.38
C VAL A 14 64.34 -54.95 -17.45
N GLY A 15 63.32 -54.11 -17.67
CA GLY A 15 62.12 -54.07 -16.83
C GLY A 15 60.99 -53.28 -17.48
N ALA A 16 59.96 -53.99 -17.93
CA ALA A 16 58.80 -53.51 -18.67
C ALA A 16 58.11 -52.23 -18.13
N ALA A 17 57.96 -51.22 -18.99
CA ALA A 17 56.98 -50.13 -18.85
C ALA A 17 56.72 -49.43 -20.21
N VAL A 18 56.25 -50.19 -21.21
CA VAL A 18 55.83 -49.65 -22.51
C VAL A 18 54.34 -49.28 -22.46
N CYS A 19 53.99 -48.11 -23.00
CA CYS A 19 52.62 -47.63 -23.26
C CYS A 19 51.70 -47.41 -22.05
N ALA A 20 51.92 -46.32 -21.32
CA ALA A 20 50.83 -45.52 -20.74
C ALA A 20 50.75 -44.18 -21.49
N VAL A 21 50.11 -44.20 -22.68
CA VAL A 21 49.97 -43.01 -23.52
C VAL A 21 49.10 -41.98 -22.80
N SER A 22 49.65 -40.78 -22.61
CA SER A 22 48.94 -39.63 -22.04
C SER A 22 47.88 -39.10 -23.02
N LEU A 23 46.72 -39.77 -23.03
CA LEU A 23 45.48 -39.25 -23.61
C LEU A 23 44.93 -38.14 -22.69
N SER A 24 45.61 -36.99 -22.72
CA SER A 24 45.06 -35.73 -22.25
C SER A 24 43.88 -35.35 -23.14
N ALA A 25 42.70 -35.88 -22.81
CA ALA A 25 41.46 -35.50 -23.45
C ALA A 25 41.17 -34.03 -23.11
N CYS A 26 41.49 -33.13 -24.04
CA CYS A 26 41.00 -31.76 -24.02
C CYS A 26 39.49 -31.75 -24.25
N THR A 27 38.73 -32.09 -23.22
CA THR A 27 37.30 -31.81 -23.14
C THR A 27 37.10 -30.31 -22.93
N THR A 28 37.38 -29.53 -23.97
CA THR A 28 36.87 -28.16 -24.10
C THR A 28 35.37 -28.25 -24.35
N THR A 29 34.63 -28.52 -23.27
CA THR A 29 33.18 -28.33 -23.25
C THR A 29 32.95 -26.85 -23.56
N PRO A 30 32.25 -26.50 -24.65
CA PRO A 30 31.92 -25.10 -24.89
C PRO A 30 31.12 -24.60 -23.67
N PRO A 31 31.39 -23.38 -23.16
CA PRO A 31 30.61 -22.85 -22.05
C PRO A 31 29.16 -22.77 -22.50
N VAL A 32 28.32 -23.66 -21.97
CA VAL A 32 26.88 -23.56 -22.14
C VAL A 32 26.50 -22.26 -21.49
N VAL A 33 26.20 -21.25 -22.31
CA VAL A 33 25.66 -19.97 -21.85
C VAL A 33 24.28 -20.26 -21.30
N GLN A 34 24.24 -20.61 -20.01
CA GLN A 34 23.00 -20.79 -19.29
C GLN A 34 22.29 -19.44 -19.31
N LYS A 35 21.22 -19.36 -20.09
CA LYS A 35 20.27 -18.25 -20.02
C LYS A 35 19.93 -18.05 -18.53
N PRO A 36 20.00 -16.83 -17.98
CA PRO A 36 19.70 -16.60 -16.56
C PRO A 36 18.38 -17.28 -16.20
N ALA A 37 18.43 -18.17 -15.21
CA ALA A 37 17.23 -18.84 -14.73
C ALA A 37 16.28 -17.78 -14.19
N VAL A 38 15.00 -17.87 -14.56
CA VAL A 38 13.98 -17.04 -13.93
C VAL A 38 13.91 -17.45 -12.46
N PRO A 39 14.07 -16.51 -11.50
CA PRO A 39 13.95 -16.82 -10.07
C PRO A 39 12.63 -17.51 -9.75
N SER A 40 12.63 -18.38 -8.75
CA SER A 40 11.38 -19.01 -8.32
C SER A 40 10.40 -17.98 -7.77
N MET A 41 9.08 -18.26 -7.82
CA MET A 41 8.09 -17.36 -7.20
C MET A 41 8.41 -17.12 -5.71
N GLU A 42 8.79 -18.17 -4.98
CA GLU A 42 9.19 -18.09 -3.58
C GLU A 42 10.37 -17.12 -3.37
N GLU A 43 11.37 -17.18 -4.25
CA GLU A 43 12.54 -16.31 -4.23
C GLU A 43 12.19 -14.84 -4.55
N PHE A 44 11.33 -14.61 -5.55
CA PHE A 44 10.80 -13.27 -5.82
C PHE A 44 10.05 -12.70 -4.62
N LEU A 45 9.16 -13.48 -4.00
CA LEU A 45 8.37 -13.08 -2.84
C LEU A 45 9.27 -12.84 -1.62
N ALA A 46 10.26 -13.70 -1.37
CA ALA A 46 11.23 -13.54 -0.30
C ALA A 46 12.02 -12.22 -0.46
N ASN A 47 12.64 -12.00 -1.62
CA ASN A 47 13.40 -10.78 -1.91
C ASN A 47 12.53 -9.51 -1.79
N ALA A 48 11.31 -9.54 -2.31
CA ALA A 48 10.37 -8.42 -2.21
C ALA A 48 9.90 -8.18 -0.76
N SER A 49 9.67 -9.24 0.03
CA SER A 49 9.31 -9.13 1.44
C SER A 49 10.45 -8.52 2.28
N GLN A 50 11.71 -8.88 1.98
CA GLN A 50 12.90 -8.31 2.61
C GLN A 50 13.03 -6.82 2.28
N ALA A 51 12.85 -6.41 1.02
CA ALA A 51 12.83 -5.01 0.64
C ALA A 51 11.69 -4.24 1.35
N SER A 52 10.49 -4.82 1.39
CA SER A 52 9.31 -4.20 2.03
C SER A 52 9.48 -4.02 3.53
N THR A 53 10.04 -5.01 4.24
CA THR A 53 10.31 -4.94 5.69
C THR A 53 11.50 -4.01 6.01
N SER A 54 12.45 -3.87 5.10
CA SER A 54 13.56 -2.90 5.17
C SER A 54 13.14 -1.46 4.80
N GLY A 55 11.85 -1.20 4.61
CA GLY A 55 11.31 0.12 4.25
C GLY A 55 11.45 0.52 2.78
N GLN A 56 12.07 -0.32 1.94
CA GLN A 56 12.32 -0.10 0.51
C GLN A 56 11.07 -0.47 -0.32
N LYS A 57 9.95 0.22 -0.07
CA LYS A 57 8.63 -0.13 -0.64
C LYS A 57 8.61 -0.14 -2.17
N GLU A 58 9.24 0.84 -2.81
CA GLU A 58 9.31 0.94 -4.28
C GLU A 58 10.10 -0.21 -4.90
N GLN A 59 11.18 -0.66 -4.23
CA GLN A 59 11.96 -1.83 -4.65
C GLN A 59 11.18 -3.13 -4.47
N ALA A 60 10.43 -3.27 -3.37
CA ALA A 60 9.52 -4.39 -3.19
C ALA A 60 8.45 -4.46 -4.29
N VAL A 61 7.85 -3.31 -4.65
CA VAL A 61 6.89 -3.20 -5.76
C VAL A 61 7.54 -3.54 -7.11
N ALA A 62 8.79 -3.14 -7.37
CA ALA A 62 9.50 -3.54 -8.58
C ALA A 62 9.72 -5.06 -8.64
N LEU A 63 10.11 -5.69 -7.53
CA LEU A 63 10.30 -7.15 -7.44
C LEU A 63 8.97 -7.91 -7.59
N TRP A 64 7.87 -7.44 -6.98
CA TRP A 64 6.54 -8.03 -7.20
C TRP A 64 6.04 -7.86 -8.65
N LYS A 65 6.38 -6.76 -9.34
CA LYS A 65 6.06 -6.63 -10.78
C LYS A 65 6.80 -7.66 -11.62
N GLN A 66 8.10 -7.86 -11.38
CA GLN A 66 8.88 -8.92 -12.04
C GLN A 66 8.30 -10.32 -11.74
N ALA A 67 7.88 -10.56 -10.51
CA ALA A 67 7.21 -11.80 -10.12
C ALA A 67 5.88 -12.01 -10.88
N ALA A 68 5.08 -10.95 -11.03
CA ALA A 68 3.83 -10.98 -11.79
C ALA A 68 4.03 -11.20 -13.30
N GLU A 69 5.10 -10.63 -13.88
CA GLU A 69 5.48 -10.86 -15.28
C GLU A 69 5.96 -12.30 -15.51
N ALA A 70 6.72 -12.87 -14.57
CA ALA A 70 7.21 -14.25 -14.62
C ALA A 70 6.09 -15.29 -14.36
N TYR A 71 5.12 -14.95 -13.50
CA TYR A 71 4.06 -15.85 -13.03
C TYR A 71 2.66 -15.20 -13.17
N PRO A 72 2.18 -14.99 -14.40
CA PRO A 72 0.99 -14.17 -14.66
C PRO A 72 -0.32 -14.73 -14.11
N SER A 73 -0.39 -16.01 -13.74
CA SER A 73 -1.56 -16.64 -13.11
C SER A 73 -1.65 -16.43 -11.60
N ASP A 74 -0.56 -16.04 -10.94
CA ASP A 74 -0.52 -15.90 -9.48
C ASP A 74 -1.02 -14.52 -9.05
N LYS A 75 -1.92 -14.47 -8.05
CA LYS A 75 -2.48 -13.23 -7.51
C LYS A 75 -1.60 -12.56 -6.45
N THR A 76 -0.70 -13.32 -5.83
CA THR A 76 0.07 -12.91 -4.65
C THR A 76 0.90 -11.63 -4.88
N PRO A 77 1.62 -11.47 -6.01
CA PRO A 77 2.36 -10.23 -6.24
C PRO A 77 1.44 -9.01 -6.38
N TRP A 78 0.29 -9.16 -7.05
CA TRP A 78 -0.71 -8.10 -7.20
C TRP A 78 -1.33 -7.69 -5.87
N SER A 79 -1.66 -8.67 -5.00
CA SER A 79 -2.15 -8.40 -3.64
C SER A 79 -1.15 -7.59 -2.82
N ASN A 80 0.14 -7.95 -2.89
CA ASN A 80 1.20 -7.24 -2.17
C ASN A 80 1.41 -5.80 -2.68
N ILE A 81 1.35 -5.59 -4.01
CA ILE A 81 1.42 -4.24 -4.59
C ILE A 81 0.18 -3.44 -4.19
N ALA A 82 -1.01 -4.01 -4.29
CA ALA A 82 -2.27 -3.35 -3.94
C ALA A 82 -2.29 -2.90 -2.48
N GLN A 83 -1.89 -3.77 -1.54
CA GLN A 83 -1.78 -3.45 -0.12
C GLN A 83 -0.73 -2.35 0.13
N THR A 84 0.46 -2.48 -0.46
CA THR A 84 1.54 -1.49 -0.30
C THR A 84 1.14 -0.11 -0.82
N ARG A 85 0.41 -0.05 -1.94
CA ARG A 85 -0.13 1.19 -2.51
C ARG A 85 -1.28 1.76 -1.69
N TYR A 86 -2.14 0.92 -1.11
CA TYR A 86 -3.19 1.34 -0.19
C TYR A 86 -2.61 1.99 1.07
N ASP A 87 -1.60 1.36 1.68
CA ASP A 87 -0.91 1.83 2.89
C ASP A 87 -0.16 3.15 2.64
N ALA A 88 0.41 3.32 1.44
CA ALA A 88 1.03 4.57 0.99
C ALA A 88 0.01 5.68 0.64
N GLY A 89 -1.30 5.43 0.72
CA GLY A 89 -2.34 6.38 0.34
C GLY A 89 -2.47 6.61 -1.18
N GLN A 90 -1.81 5.78 -1.99
CA GLN A 90 -1.80 5.79 -3.46
C GLN A 90 -3.03 5.02 -3.99
N TYR A 91 -4.22 5.47 -3.57
CA TYR A 91 -5.50 4.76 -3.75
C TYR A 91 -5.82 4.38 -5.21
N GLY A 92 -5.41 5.19 -6.19
CA GLY A 92 -5.58 4.86 -7.61
C GLY A 92 -4.78 3.64 -8.05
N GLU A 93 -3.48 3.57 -7.69
CA GLU A 93 -2.65 2.40 -7.96
C GLU A 93 -3.14 1.17 -7.17
N ALA A 94 -3.61 1.38 -5.93
CA ALA A 94 -4.16 0.31 -5.10
C ALA A 94 -5.38 -0.37 -5.75
N ILE A 95 -6.30 0.43 -6.31
CA ILE A 95 -7.48 -0.06 -7.04
C ILE A 95 -7.06 -0.89 -8.26
N VAL A 96 -6.14 -0.38 -9.09
CA VAL A 96 -5.70 -1.09 -10.32
C VAL A 96 -5.05 -2.44 -9.98
N ASN A 97 -4.17 -2.49 -8.99
CA ASN A 97 -3.52 -3.76 -8.60
C ASN A 97 -4.50 -4.71 -7.90
N ALA A 98 -5.50 -4.20 -7.17
CA ALA A 98 -6.57 -5.03 -6.61
C ALA A 98 -7.51 -5.58 -7.70
N GLN A 99 -7.72 -4.87 -8.80
CA GLN A 99 -8.44 -5.41 -9.96
C GLN A 99 -7.68 -6.57 -10.61
N GLU A 100 -6.36 -6.49 -10.71
CA GLU A 100 -5.52 -7.62 -11.16
C GLU A 100 -5.62 -8.84 -10.22
N VAL A 101 -5.81 -8.64 -8.91
CA VAL A 101 -6.14 -9.75 -7.99
C VAL A 101 -7.49 -10.38 -8.37
N LEU A 102 -8.53 -9.57 -8.61
CA LEU A 102 -9.88 -10.06 -8.95
C LEU A 102 -9.97 -10.73 -10.32
N VAL A 103 -9.09 -10.40 -11.27
CA VAL A 103 -8.95 -11.14 -12.54
C VAL A 103 -8.52 -12.60 -12.30
N ARG A 104 -7.82 -12.88 -11.20
CA ARG A 104 -7.25 -14.20 -10.85
C ARG A 104 -8.06 -14.93 -9.79
N ASP A 105 -8.62 -14.20 -8.82
CA ASP A 105 -9.58 -14.69 -7.83
C ASP A 105 -10.73 -13.68 -7.68
N PRO A 106 -11.84 -13.85 -8.41
CA PRO A 106 -13.00 -12.96 -8.36
C PRO A 106 -13.66 -12.81 -6.99
N ASN A 107 -13.37 -13.71 -6.04
CA ASN A 107 -13.96 -13.72 -4.71
C ASN A 107 -12.99 -13.20 -3.62
N ASP A 108 -11.84 -12.64 -4.00
CA ASP A 108 -10.85 -12.14 -3.04
C ASP A 108 -11.43 -10.96 -2.22
N ARG A 109 -11.63 -11.20 -0.93
CA ARG A 109 -12.22 -10.22 0.00
C ARG A 109 -11.29 -9.05 0.29
N LEU A 110 -9.97 -9.25 0.26
CA LEU A 110 -9.00 -8.19 0.52
C LEU A 110 -8.98 -7.22 -0.66
N ALA A 111 -8.92 -7.73 -1.88
CA ALA A 111 -8.96 -6.91 -3.09
C ALA A 111 -10.26 -6.09 -3.19
N ASN A 112 -11.42 -6.71 -2.96
CA ASN A 112 -12.70 -6.00 -2.90
C ASN A 112 -12.71 -4.90 -1.81
N SER A 113 -12.14 -5.18 -0.63
CA SER A 113 -12.04 -4.19 0.46
C SER A 113 -11.11 -3.03 0.11
N ILE A 114 -9.95 -3.31 -0.51
CA ILE A 114 -9.01 -2.30 -0.99
C ILE A 114 -9.70 -1.39 -2.01
N ILE A 115 -10.41 -1.95 -2.99
CA ILE A 115 -11.12 -1.16 -4.01
C ILE A 115 -12.17 -0.25 -3.37
N ALA A 116 -13.04 -0.81 -2.52
CA ALA A 116 -14.13 -0.05 -1.88
C ALA A 116 -13.60 1.10 -1.01
N ILE A 117 -12.63 0.83 -0.12
CA ILE A 117 -12.11 1.85 0.80
C ILE A 117 -11.23 2.86 0.06
N SER A 118 -10.43 2.43 -0.93
CA SER A 118 -9.64 3.34 -1.78
C SER A 118 -10.55 4.30 -2.56
N GLY A 119 -11.62 3.78 -3.16
CA GLY A 119 -12.62 4.57 -3.87
C GLY A 119 -13.27 5.61 -2.96
N LEU A 120 -13.75 5.20 -1.77
CA LEU A 120 -14.36 6.10 -0.81
C LEU A 120 -13.40 7.21 -0.34
N ARG A 121 -12.14 6.88 -0.05
CA ARG A 121 -11.11 7.85 0.36
C ARG A 121 -10.76 8.82 -0.77
N LEU A 122 -10.68 8.33 -2.01
CA LEU A 122 -10.41 9.16 -3.19
C LEU A 122 -11.56 10.12 -3.47
N SER A 123 -12.80 9.64 -3.47
CA SER A 123 -14.01 10.46 -3.64
C SER A 123 -14.15 11.50 -2.53
N THR A 124 -13.90 11.12 -1.26
CA THR A 124 -13.91 12.06 -0.13
C THR A 124 -12.90 13.19 -0.31
N ARG A 125 -11.68 12.88 -0.78
CA ARG A 125 -10.67 13.90 -1.11
C ARG A 125 -11.15 14.82 -2.23
N ALA A 126 -11.64 14.26 -3.34
CA ALA A 126 -12.13 15.05 -4.47
C ALA A 126 -13.28 16.00 -4.08
N LEU A 127 -14.24 15.54 -3.27
CA LEU A 127 -15.33 16.37 -2.75
C LEU A 127 -14.83 17.48 -1.82
N ALA A 128 -13.86 17.18 -0.93
CA ALA A 128 -13.21 18.19 -0.10
C ALA A 128 -12.47 19.24 -0.95
N ASP A 129 -11.84 18.83 -2.05
CA ASP A 129 -11.12 19.72 -2.97
C ASP A 129 -12.08 20.63 -3.75
N LEU A 130 -13.21 20.10 -4.23
CA LEU A 130 -14.28 20.87 -4.88
C LEU A 130 -14.93 21.87 -3.91
N SER A 131 -15.15 21.45 -2.65
CA SER A 131 -15.68 22.31 -1.59
C SER A 131 -14.74 23.49 -1.29
N ARG A 132 -13.43 23.25 -1.13
CA ARG A 132 -12.43 24.31 -0.91
C ARG A 132 -12.31 25.29 -2.08
N GLN A 133 -12.64 24.86 -3.29
CA GLN A 133 -12.65 25.70 -4.49
C GLN A 133 -13.97 26.47 -4.70
N ASN A 134 -14.97 26.31 -3.82
CA ASN A 134 -16.35 26.77 -4.00
C ASN A 134 -17.06 26.22 -5.27
N ASN A 135 -16.49 25.18 -5.89
CA ASN A 135 -17.00 24.55 -7.11
C ASN A 135 -18.12 23.52 -6.85
N LEU A 136 -18.43 23.23 -5.58
CA LEU A 136 -19.54 22.34 -5.19
C LEU A 136 -20.90 23.04 -5.37
N SER A 137 -21.38 23.11 -6.61
CA SER A 137 -22.61 23.81 -7.02
C SER A 137 -23.49 22.93 -7.92
N GLY A 138 -24.74 23.36 -8.16
CA GLY A 138 -25.66 22.71 -9.10
C GLY A 138 -25.82 21.20 -8.87
N SER A 139 -25.76 20.42 -9.95
CA SER A 139 -25.91 18.97 -9.94
C SER A 139 -24.86 18.27 -9.08
N ILE A 140 -23.59 18.70 -9.11
CA ILE A 140 -22.49 18.09 -8.35
C ILE A 140 -22.82 18.05 -6.85
N ARG A 141 -23.44 19.12 -6.32
CA ARG A 141 -23.86 19.15 -4.92
C ARG A 141 -24.95 18.12 -4.62
N THR A 142 -25.97 18.01 -5.48
CA THR A 142 -27.06 17.04 -5.34
C THR A 142 -26.57 15.61 -5.45
N GLU A 143 -25.79 15.29 -6.49
CA GLU A 143 -25.17 13.97 -6.68
C GLU A 143 -24.32 13.56 -5.46
N SER A 144 -23.54 14.48 -4.91
CA SER A 144 -22.74 14.24 -3.70
C SER A 144 -23.60 13.94 -2.47
N GLN A 145 -24.76 14.59 -2.34
CA GLN A 145 -25.71 14.36 -1.25
C GLN A 145 -26.41 13.00 -1.40
N ASP A 146 -26.79 12.62 -2.63
CA ASP A 146 -27.42 11.33 -2.92
C ASP A 146 -26.44 10.16 -2.70
N LEU A 147 -25.17 10.31 -3.09
CA LEU A 147 -24.12 9.33 -2.80
C LEU A 147 -23.87 9.18 -1.28
N ALA A 148 -23.84 10.28 -0.54
CA ALA A 148 -23.69 10.26 0.91
C ALA A 148 -24.90 9.59 1.60
N LYS A 149 -26.11 9.82 1.10
CA LYS A 149 -27.33 9.16 1.56
C LYS A 149 -27.28 7.64 1.28
N LEU A 150 -26.95 7.24 0.06
CA LEU A 150 -26.83 5.83 -0.34
C LEU A 150 -25.81 5.07 0.52
N LEU A 151 -24.63 5.66 0.75
CA LEU A 151 -23.60 5.08 1.61
C LEU A 151 -24.12 4.85 3.02
N ARG A 152 -24.79 5.85 3.59
CA ARG A 152 -25.34 5.83 4.94
C ARG A 152 -26.50 4.83 5.10
N GLU A 153 -27.35 4.69 4.08
CA GLU A 153 -28.38 3.65 4.01
C GLU A 153 -27.76 2.25 3.91
N SER A 154 -26.72 2.08 3.10
CA SER A 154 -25.96 0.81 2.99
C SER A 154 -25.22 0.42 4.27
N LEU A 155 -24.89 1.38 5.14
CA LEU A 155 -24.31 1.14 6.47
C LEU A 155 -25.37 0.95 7.57
N GLY A 156 -26.66 1.13 7.25
CA GLY A 156 -27.76 1.02 8.22
C GLY A 156 -27.92 2.20 9.17
N GLU A 157 -27.15 3.28 9.01
CA GLU A 157 -27.05 4.41 9.95
C GLU A 157 -28.20 5.43 9.76
N GLN A 158 -29.46 5.02 9.89
CA GLN A 158 -30.62 5.84 9.51
C GLN A 158 -30.90 7.09 10.40
N VAL A 159 -30.27 7.24 11.56
CA VAL A 159 -30.45 8.41 12.45
C VAL A 159 -29.49 9.56 12.07
N LEU A 160 -30.02 10.70 11.62
CA LEU A 160 -29.22 11.79 11.01
C LEU A 160 -28.54 12.69 12.05
N VAL A 161 -29.28 13.01 13.12
CA VAL A 161 -28.80 13.62 14.38
C VAL A 161 -29.80 13.15 15.44
N PRO A 162 -29.40 12.71 16.65
CA PRO A 162 -30.34 12.58 17.76
C PRO A 162 -31.01 13.94 17.99
N PRO A 163 -32.35 14.03 18.11
CA PRO A 163 -33.00 15.31 18.36
C PRO A 163 -32.37 15.93 19.61
N ALA A 164 -31.89 17.17 19.50
CA ALA A 164 -31.30 17.87 20.63
C ALA A 164 -32.29 17.80 21.81
N PRO A 165 -31.85 17.38 23.01
CA PRO A 165 -32.76 17.19 24.14
C PRO A 165 -33.52 18.49 24.35
N ALA A 166 -34.85 18.41 24.26
CA ALA A 166 -35.71 19.59 24.31
C ALA A 166 -35.33 20.41 25.54
N ALA A 167 -34.89 21.66 25.32
CA ALA A 167 -34.54 22.54 26.41
C ALA A 167 -35.77 22.66 27.31
N ASN A 168 -35.69 22.12 28.53
CA ASN A 168 -36.80 22.07 29.46
C ASN A 168 -37.23 23.51 29.80
N THR A 169 -38.21 24.03 29.07
CA THR A 169 -38.86 25.31 29.36
C THR A 169 -39.69 25.13 30.62
N THR A 170 -39.04 25.28 31.77
CA THR A 170 -39.72 25.35 33.06
C THR A 170 -40.75 26.50 33.03
N PRO A 171 -42.04 26.23 33.33
CA PRO A 171 -43.04 27.28 33.34
C PRO A 171 -42.68 28.36 34.36
N ALA A 172 -42.49 29.59 33.90
CA ALA A 172 -42.18 30.72 34.78
C ALA A 172 -43.36 30.96 35.74
N LYS A 173 -43.16 30.62 37.02
CA LYS A 173 -44.17 30.80 38.07
C LYS A 173 -44.40 32.30 38.31
N ALA A 174 -45.51 32.82 37.82
CA ALA A 174 -45.87 34.22 37.99
C ALA A 174 -46.07 34.56 39.48
N THR A 175 -45.12 35.33 40.05
CA THR A 175 -45.25 35.92 41.38
C THR A 175 -45.64 37.38 41.25
N ALA A 176 -46.86 37.71 41.70
CA ALA A 176 -47.30 39.09 41.81
C ALA A 176 -46.54 39.81 42.94
N ALA A 177 -45.85 40.91 42.63
CA ALA A 177 -45.21 41.77 43.61
C ALA A 177 -45.52 43.26 43.35
N LYS A 178 -45.96 43.95 44.40
CA LYS A 178 -46.67 45.23 44.33
C LYS A 178 -45.73 46.42 44.61
N GLY A 179 -45.06 46.92 43.56
CA GLY A 179 -44.53 48.29 43.43
C GLY A 179 -43.36 48.73 44.32
N ARG A 180 -42.44 49.53 43.77
CA ARG A 180 -42.20 50.97 44.14
C ARG A 180 -40.89 51.52 43.52
N LYS A 181 -41.02 52.35 42.47
CA LYS A 181 -40.17 53.50 42.07
C LYS A 181 -38.61 53.39 42.15
N GLY A 182 -37.92 53.41 41.00
CA GLY A 182 -36.48 53.72 40.95
C GLY A 182 -35.80 53.69 39.56
N LYS A 183 -35.73 54.84 38.88
CA LYS A 183 -34.82 55.27 37.77
C LYS A 183 -34.25 54.28 36.70
N LYS A 184 -34.38 54.71 35.43
CA LYS A 184 -33.45 54.55 34.29
C LYS A 184 -31.95 54.57 34.73
N ALA A 185 -30.98 53.89 34.12
CA ALA A 185 -30.92 52.88 33.05
C ALA A 185 -29.49 52.24 33.11
N ASP A 186 -28.89 51.51 32.15
CA ASP A 186 -29.23 51.19 30.75
C ASP A 186 -28.55 49.86 30.29
N SER A 187 -28.66 49.50 29.01
CA SER A 187 -28.17 48.21 28.45
C SER A 187 -26.64 48.13 28.24
N GLY A 188 -26.03 46.95 28.46
CA GLY A 188 -24.62 46.72 28.07
C GLY A 188 -23.94 45.46 28.60
N SER A 189 -24.36 44.26 28.17
CA SER A 189 -23.51 43.04 28.24
C SER A 189 -24.03 41.97 27.28
N ALA A 190 -23.51 42.00 26.05
CA ALA A 190 -23.51 40.82 25.20
C ALA A 190 -22.38 39.91 25.70
N ALA A 191 -22.73 38.75 26.25
CA ALA A 191 -21.75 37.74 26.65
C ALA A 191 -21.21 37.07 25.38
N ASP A 192 -19.92 37.25 25.10
CA ASP A 192 -19.25 36.75 23.90
C ASP A 192 -18.90 35.25 24.05
N PRO A 193 -19.53 34.34 23.29
CA PRO A 193 -19.51 32.91 23.60
C PRO A 193 -18.24 32.15 23.17
N PHE A 194 -17.24 32.82 22.57
CA PHE A 194 -16.03 32.16 22.03
C PHE A 194 -14.70 32.68 22.60
N GLY A 195 -14.70 33.42 23.70
CA GLY A 195 -13.50 34.03 24.30
C GLY A 195 -12.48 33.06 24.94
N ALA A 196 -12.67 31.74 24.87
CA ALA A 196 -11.94 30.76 25.68
C ALA A 196 -11.12 29.72 24.88
N LEU A 197 -10.74 30.01 23.63
CA LEU A 197 -9.83 29.18 22.83
C LEU A 197 -8.68 30.00 22.24
N LYS A 198 -7.57 30.03 23.00
CA LYS A 198 -6.20 30.35 22.54
C LYS A 198 -5.26 29.32 23.14
#